data_AF-A0A355DUJ7-F1
#
_entry.id   AF-A0A355DUJ7-F1
#
_cell.length_a   1.000
_cell.length_b   1.000
_cell.length_c   1.000
_cell.angle_alpha   90.00
_cell.angle_beta   90.00
_cell.angle_gamma   90.00
#
_symmetry.space_group_name_H-M   'P 1'
#
loop_
_entity.id
_entity.type
_entity.pdbx_description
1 polymer ?
#
loop_
_entity_poly.entity_id
_entity_poly.type
_entity_poly.pdbx_seq_one_letter_code
_entity_poly.pdbx_strand_id
1 'polypeptide(L)'
;MKLYYHKAKNFGDQLNPWLWDKLIPNILDDDQITAFVGIGTLLNEQLSQRTRKALKRVIFSTGVGYGKRVVKIDDSYKIYCLRGPLSAQALGVPTELAVTDGGILVRRVLNTNSRKVNRFAYMPHFELAGEAWKLVCEELGFGYIDPRWSTEKVLSCISQTEILLTEALHGAIIADALRVPWVPLVTSHTILAFKWQDWCQSMSVEYRPLHMKRLHHPRQKLDFVSPARLVRDWAR
;
A
#
# COMPACT_ATOMS: atom_id res chain seq x y z
N MET A 1 18.88 -0.11 14.85
CA MET A 1 17.92 0.96 14.51
C MET A 1 16.49 0.45 14.61
N LYS A 2 15.53 1.22 15.16
CA LYS A 2 14.11 0.84 15.19
C LYS A 2 13.38 1.20 13.90
N LEU A 3 12.72 0.21 13.30
CA LEU A 3 11.81 0.42 12.17
C LEU A 3 10.52 1.15 12.58
N TYR A 4 10.20 2.23 11.88
CA TYR A 4 8.99 3.02 12.06
C TYR A 4 8.17 3.07 10.76
N TYR A 5 6.90 2.67 10.88
CA TYR A 5 5.88 2.64 9.83
C TYR A 5 4.48 2.69 10.47
N HIS A 6 3.43 2.88 9.68
CA HIS A 6 2.07 2.87 10.19
C HIS A 6 1.62 1.43 10.49
N LYS A 7 0.97 1.17 11.63
CA LYS A 7 0.62 -0.20 12.06
C LYS A 7 -0.79 -0.63 11.64
N ALA A 8 -1.34 -0.06 10.58
CA ALA A 8 -2.63 -0.52 10.07
C ALA A 8 -2.51 -1.90 9.42
N LYS A 9 -3.63 -2.63 9.40
CA LYS A 9 -3.72 -3.92 8.75
C LYS A 9 -3.93 -3.75 7.24
N ASN A 10 -2.99 -3.09 6.56
CA ASN A 10 -2.95 -3.00 5.10
C ASN A 10 -1.58 -3.43 4.56
N PHE A 11 -1.57 -3.97 3.36
CA PHE A 11 -0.43 -4.58 2.70
C PHE A 11 0.77 -3.64 2.60
N GLY A 12 0.54 -2.38 2.26
CA GLY A 12 1.61 -1.39 2.10
C GLY A 12 2.42 -1.18 3.38
N ASP A 13 1.71 -1.10 4.50
CA ASP A 13 2.34 -0.97 5.80
C ASP A 13 3.04 -2.26 6.24
N GLN A 14 2.37 -3.41 6.08
CA GLN A 14 2.91 -4.73 6.43
C GLN A 14 4.09 -5.16 5.54
N LEU A 15 4.30 -4.48 4.41
CA LEU A 15 5.48 -4.68 3.57
C LEU A 15 6.76 -4.28 4.28
N ASN A 16 6.73 -3.28 5.18
CA ASN A 16 7.92 -2.81 5.90
C ASN A 16 8.64 -3.92 6.68
N PRO A 17 8.02 -4.56 7.69
CA PRO A 17 8.71 -5.61 8.43
C PRO A 17 9.11 -6.78 7.54
N TRP A 18 8.31 -7.11 6.53
CA TRP A 18 8.59 -8.22 5.62
C TRP A 18 9.79 -7.97 4.70
N LEU A 19 9.90 -6.77 4.13
CA LEU A 19 10.90 -6.43 3.12
C LEU A 19 12.24 -6.09 3.76
N TRP A 20 12.24 -5.26 4.81
CA TRP A 20 13.48 -4.78 5.41
C TRP A 20 14.24 -5.89 6.15
N ASP A 21 13.54 -6.84 6.76
CA ASP A 21 14.13 -8.06 7.33
C ASP A 21 14.98 -8.84 6.30
N LYS A 22 14.58 -8.83 5.03
CA LYS A 22 15.28 -9.55 3.95
C LYS A 22 16.41 -8.76 3.31
N LEU A 23 16.28 -7.43 3.23
CA LEU A 23 17.25 -6.57 2.54
C LEU A 23 18.40 -6.14 3.44
N ILE A 24 18.12 -5.88 4.71
CA ILE A 24 19.08 -5.38 5.69
C ILE A 24 18.97 -6.15 7.01
N PRO A 25 19.12 -7.50 6.98
CA PRO A 25 19.04 -8.30 8.18
C PRO A 25 20.06 -7.81 9.21
N ASN A 26 19.68 -7.85 10.49
CA ASN A 26 20.51 -7.44 11.64
C ASN A 26 20.82 -5.93 11.76
N ILE A 27 20.41 -5.07 10.82
CA ILE A 27 20.54 -3.61 10.97
C ILE A 27 19.40 -3.04 11.84
N LEU A 28 18.23 -3.65 11.76
CA LEU A 28 17.02 -3.25 12.49
C LEU A 28 16.96 -3.94 13.87
N ASP A 29 17.88 -3.60 14.77
CA ASP A 29 18.06 -4.18 16.12
C ASP A 29 17.11 -3.64 17.23
N ASP A 30 16.03 -2.93 16.87
CA ASP A 30 15.09 -2.28 17.80
C ASP A 30 15.65 -1.15 18.71
N ASP A 31 16.88 -0.68 18.48
CA ASP A 31 17.44 0.51 19.13
C ASP A 31 16.54 1.74 18.93
N GLN A 32 16.08 2.32 20.04
CA GLN A 32 15.18 3.47 20.06
C GLN A 32 15.88 4.79 19.72
N ILE A 33 17.22 4.85 19.76
CA ILE A 33 18.02 6.07 19.53
C ILE A 33 18.04 6.43 18.05
N THR A 34 17.99 5.45 17.16
CA THR A 34 17.92 5.68 15.72
C THR A 34 16.65 5.08 15.12
N ALA A 35 15.78 5.93 14.56
CA ALA A 35 14.59 5.49 13.84
C ALA A 35 14.87 5.33 12.35
N PHE A 36 14.52 4.18 11.78
CA PHE A 36 14.43 3.95 10.35
C PHE A 36 12.98 4.17 9.90
N VAL A 37 12.73 5.26 9.17
CA VAL A 37 11.40 5.62 8.65
C VAL A 37 11.25 5.01 7.26
N GLY A 38 10.53 3.90 7.20
CA GLY A 38 10.38 3.08 5.99
C GLY A 38 9.22 3.51 5.10
N ILE A 39 8.78 2.58 4.24
CA ILE A 39 7.76 2.74 3.22
C ILE A 39 6.46 3.29 3.81
N GLY A 40 5.82 4.21 3.08
CA GLY A 40 4.50 4.72 3.41
C GLY A 40 4.35 6.21 3.17
N THR A 41 3.38 6.80 3.87
CA THR A 41 3.12 8.25 3.84
C THR A 41 3.29 8.80 5.25
N LEU A 42 4.55 8.92 5.67
CA LEU A 42 4.91 9.12 7.08
C LEU A 42 5.45 10.53 7.38
N LEU A 43 5.74 11.32 6.36
CA LEU A 43 6.35 12.66 6.51
C LEU A 43 5.27 13.71 6.75
N ASN A 44 4.93 13.92 8.02
CA ASN A 44 4.03 14.95 8.50
C ASN A 44 4.40 15.41 9.91
N GLU A 45 3.68 16.39 10.45
CA GLU A 45 3.95 16.99 11.76
C GLU A 45 3.99 15.99 12.93
N GLN A 46 3.38 14.80 12.78
CA GLN A 46 3.34 13.80 13.84
C GLN A 46 4.59 12.91 13.88
N LEU A 47 5.44 12.92 12.84
CA LEU A 47 6.60 12.04 12.74
C LEU A 47 7.56 12.22 13.92
N SER A 48 7.89 13.46 14.27
CA SER A 48 8.79 13.79 15.37
C SER A 48 8.26 13.24 16.70
N GLN A 49 6.97 13.43 16.98
CA GLN A 49 6.32 12.93 18.18
C GLN A 49 6.28 11.41 18.24
N ARG A 50 5.95 10.76 17.11
CA ARG A 50 5.86 9.29 17.03
C ARG A 50 7.23 8.62 17.09
N THR A 51 8.30 9.36 16.81
CA THR A 51 9.70 8.93 16.92
C THR A 51 10.45 9.72 17.99
N ARG A 52 9.77 10.21 19.04
CA ARG A 52 10.36 11.13 20.05
C ARG A 52 11.58 10.60 20.80
N LYS A 53 11.76 9.27 20.85
CA LYS A 53 12.93 8.63 21.48
C LYS A 53 14.17 8.66 20.59
N ALA A 54 14.00 8.88 19.29
CA ALA A 54 15.09 8.86 18.34
C ALA A 54 15.83 10.20 18.30
N LEU A 55 17.14 10.14 18.46
CA LEU A 55 18.07 11.23 18.22
C LEU A 55 18.36 11.40 16.73
N LYS A 56 18.32 10.29 15.97
CA LYS A 56 18.49 10.30 14.51
C LYS A 56 17.33 9.58 13.80
N ARG A 57 16.84 10.18 12.72
CA ARG A 57 15.78 9.65 11.85
C ARG A 57 16.36 9.44 10.45
N VAL A 58 16.50 8.18 10.06
CA VAL A 58 16.89 7.80 8.71
C VAL A 58 15.63 7.69 7.87
N ILE A 59 15.49 8.57 6.89
CA ILE A 59 14.35 8.61 5.96
C ILE A 59 14.72 7.82 4.70
N PHE A 60 13.94 6.78 4.42
CA PHE A 60 14.15 5.94 3.26
C PHE A 60 12.83 5.69 2.52
N SER A 61 12.67 6.34 1.37
CA SER A 61 11.63 6.11 0.35
C SER A 61 10.19 6.41 0.74
N THR A 62 9.95 6.98 1.92
CA THR A 62 8.62 7.44 2.35
C THR A 62 8.24 8.77 1.71
N GLY A 63 6.96 9.13 1.76
CA GLY A 63 6.47 10.40 1.24
C GLY A 63 5.63 11.21 2.22
N VAL A 64 5.33 12.44 1.81
CA VAL A 64 4.52 13.42 2.53
C VAL A 64 3.03 13.10 2.42
N GLY A 65 2.28 13.35 3.49
CA GLY A 65 0.81 13.30 3.51
C GLY A 65 0.20 12.97 4.88
N TYR A 66 -1.14 12.89 4.91
CA TYR A 66 -1.95 12.58 6.10
C TYR A 66 -1.70 13.48 7.33
N GLY A 67 -1.32 14.74 7.11
CA GLY A 67 -1.15 15.76 8.14
C GLY A 67 -1.49 17.15 7.62
N LYS A 68 -1.62 18.11 8.53
CA LYS A 68 -1.89 19.52 8.18
C LYS A 68 -0.61 20.26 7.77
N ARG A 69 0.55 19.75 8.18
CA ARG A 69 1.85 20.37 7.92
C ARG A 69 2.88 19.31 7.56
N VAL A 70 3.90 19.73 6.82
CA VAL A 70 5.07 18.89 6.59
C VAL A 70 5.94 18.85 7.85
N VAL A 71 6.69 17.77 8.02
CA VAL A 71 7.71 17.71 9.08
C VAL A 71 8.81 18.72 8.78
N LYS A 72 9.26 19.47 9.80
CA LYS A 72 10.42 20.35 9.66
C LYS A 72 11.68 19.50 9.72
N ILE A 73 12.48 19.55 8.66
CA ILE A 73 13.76 18.85 8.57
C ILE A 73 14.83 19.66 9.29
N ASP A 74 15.59 19.00 10.16
CA ASP A 74 16.75 19.52 10.90
C ASP A 74 17.86 18.45 10.93
N ASP A 75 18.94 18.70 11.68
CA ASP A 75 20.09 17.80 11.74
C ASP A 75 19.78 16.42 12.35
N SER A 76 18.65 16.26 13.02
CA SER A 76 18.19 14.94 13.50
C SER A 76 17.72 14.03 12.36
N TYR A 77 17.53 14.56 11.14
CA TYR A 77 17.11 13.78 9.97
C TYR A 77 18.31 13.46 9.06
N LYS A 78 18.28 12.29 8.46
CA LYS A 78 19.14 11.93 7.32
C LYS A 78 18.25 11.35 6.24
N ILE A 79 18.09 12.09 5.15
CA ILE A 79 17.30 11.67 4.00
C ILE A 79 18.23 11.00 3.00
N TYR A 80 17.99 9.71 2.73
CA TYR A 80 18.66 8.98 1.65
C TYR A 80 17.84 9.04 0.37
N CYS A 81 16.53 8.85 0.50
CA CYS A 81 15.59 9.00 -0.61
C CYS A 81 14.18 9.27 -0.09
N LEU A 82 13.39 9.91 -0.93
CA LEU A 82 11.96 10.18 -0.79
C LEU A 82 11.20 9.47 -1.89
N ARG A 83 9.90 9.25 -1.66
CA ARG A 83 9.01 8.58 -2.61
C ARG A 83 8.93 9.26 -3.97
N GLY A 84 9.01 10.60 -3.99
CA GLY A 84 8.94 11.36 -5.22
C GLY A 84 9.14 12.86 -5.08
N PRO A 85 9.09 13.58 -6.21
CA PRO A 85 9.47 14.98 -6.29
C PRO A 85 8.51 15.91 -5.54
N LEU A 86 7.23 15.57 -5.44
CA LEU A 86 6.27 16.38 -4.66
C LEU A 86 6.60 16.31 -3.17
N SER A 87 7.06 15.16 -2.67
CA SER A 87 7.57 15.04 -1.30
C SER A 87 8.84 15.85 -1.08
N ALA A 88 9.78 15.83 -2.03
CA ALA A 88 11.01 16.64 -1.95
C ALA A 88 10.71 18.14 -1.95
N GLN A 89 9.85 18.59 -2.86
CA GLN A 89 9.38 19.97 -2.95
C GLN A 89 8.69 20.40 -1.65
N ALA A 90 7.79 19.58 -1.11
CA ALA A 90 7.06 19.90 0.10
C ALA A 90 7.97 20.00 1.34
N LEU A 91 9.09 19.28 1.37
CA LEU A 91 10.12 19.39 2.41
C LEU A 91 11.15 20.51 2.18
N GLY A 92 11.17 21.12 0.99
CA GLY A 92 12.18 22.11 0.62
C GLY A 92 13.59 21.52 0.52
N VAL A 93 13.72 20.26 0.10
CA VAL A 93 15.00 19.56 -0.06
C VAL A 93 15.33 19.31 -1.54
N PRO A 94 16.60 19.01 -1.88
CA PRO A 94 17.00 18.80 -3.27
C PRO A 94 16.22 17.68 -3.97
N THR A 95 15.87 17.89 -5.23
CA THR A 95 15.05 16.96 -6.03
C THR A 95 15.76 15.64 -6.32
N GLU A 96 17.08 15.58 -6.22
CA GLU A 96 17.89 14.37 -6.40
C GLU A 96 17.59 13.31 -5.32
N LEU A 97 17.00 13.74 -4.19
CA LEU A 97 16.53 12.83 -3.15
C LEU A 97 15.19 12.16 -3.52
N ALA A 98 14.47 12.65 -4.54
CA ALA A 98 13.23 12.03 -5.02
C ALA A 98 13.55 10.85 -5.94
N VAL A 99 13.70 9.65 -5.35
CA VAL A 99 14.09 8.45 -6.08
C VAL A 99 12.86 7.65 -6.51
N THR A 100 12.18 6.98 -5.57
CA THR A 100 10.91 6.27 -5.74
C THR A 100 10.46 5.66 -4.40
N ASP A 101 9.31 5.00 -4.37
CA ASP A 101 8.85 4.20 -3.22
C ASP A 101 9.69 2.93 -3.05
N GLY A 102 10.07 2.61 -1.81
CA GLY A 102 10.92 1.47 -1.49
C GLY A 102 10.25 0.12 -1.73
N GLY A 103 8.92 0.09 -1.89
CA GLY A 103 8.20 -1.10 -2.30
C GLY A 103 8.70 -1.69 -3.62
N ILE A 104 9.34 -0.92 -4.49
CA ILE A 104 9.93 -1.44 -5.72
C ILE A 104 11.05 -2.47 -5.47
N LEU A 105 11.69 -2.41 -4.28
CA LEU A 105 12.76 -3.32 -3.90
C LEU A 105 12.28 -4.75 -3.64
N VAL A 106 10.97 -5.03 -3.66
CA VAL A 106 10.47 -6.41 -3.62
C VAL A 106 11.06 -7.27 -4.74
N ARG A 107 11.40 -6.67 -5.88
CA ARG A 107 12.00 -7.36 -7.01
C ARG A 107 13.39 -7.94 -6.69
N ARG A 108 14.07 -7.43 -5.66
CA ARG A 108 15.37 -7.94 -5.20
C ARG A 108 15.25 -9.22 -4.37
N VAL A 109 14.08 -9.48 -3.78
CA VAL A 109 13.87 -10.59 -2.84
C VAL A 109 12.86 -11.63 -3.35
N LEU A 110 12.07 -11.29 -4.37
CA LEU A 110 11.10 -12.20 -4.98
C LEU A 110 11.61 -12.75 -6.31
N ASN A 111 11.70 -14.07 -6.39
CA ASN A 111 11.84 -14.79 -7.65
C ASN A 111 10.46 -15.10 -8.21
N THR A 112 10.00 -14.31 -9.19
CA THR A 112 8.69 -14.51 -9.80
C THR A 112 8.80 -15.28 -11.11
N ASN A 113 8.57 -16.59 -11.05
CA ASN A 113 8.24 -17.44 -12.21
C ASN A 113 6.80 -17.96 -12.08
N SER A 114 5.88 -17.08 -11.67
CA SER A 114 4.49 -17.45 -11.42
C SER A 114 3.73 -17.60 -12.74
N ARG A 115 3.07 -18.74 -12.93
CA ARG A 115 2.08 -18.91 -13.99
C ARG A 115 0.96 -17.89 -13.79
N LYS A 116 0.55 -17.21 -14.87
CA LYS A 116 -0.61 -16.31 -14.85
C LYS A 116 -1.89 -17.13 -14.67
N VAL A 117 -2.71 -16.71 -13.72
CA VAL A 117 -3.97 -17.36 -13.33
C VAL A 117 -5.15 -16.46 -13.68
N ASN A 118 -5.03 -15.16 -13.37
CA ASN A 118 -6.09 -14.18 -13.60
C ASN A 118 -5.66 -13.19 -14.69
N ARG A 119 -6.47 -13.07 -15.75
CA ARG A 119 -6.28 -12.00 -16.75
C ARG A 119 -6.43 -10.62 -16.11
N PHE A 120 -7.46 -10.45 -15.30
CA PHE A 120 -7.69 -9.23 -14.51
C PHE A 120 -7.80 -9.58 -13.04
N ALA A 121 -7.22 -8.76 -12.19
CA ALA A 121 -7.49 -8.79 -10.76
C ALA A 121 -7.77 -7.38 -10.22
N TYR A 122 -8.56 -7.29 -9.16
CA TYR A 122 -8.88 -6.05 -8.49
C TYR A 122 -8.42 -6.05 -7.03
N MET A 123 -7.73 -4.97 -6.64
CA MET A 123 -7.28 -4.73 -5.27
C MET A 123 -7.84 -3.38 -4.77
N PRO A 124 -8.88 -3.37 -3.92
CA PRO A 124 -9.47 -2.14 -3.39
C PRO A 124 -8.55 -1.46 -2.36
N HIS A 125 -8.93 -0.25 -1.95
CA HIS A 125 -8.32 0.39 -0.78
C HIS A 125 -8.67 -0.42 0.48
N PHE A 126 -7.79 -0.46 1.48
CA PHE A 126 -7.99 -1.34 2.65
C PHE A 126 -9.26 -1.05 3.45
N GLU A 127 -9.73 0.20 3.44
CA GLU A 127 -10.99 0.65 4.08
C GLU A 127 -12.23 0.21 3.29
N LEU A 128 -12.06 -0.13 2.01
CA LEU A 128 -13.13 -0.52 1.09
C LEU A 128 -13.12 -2.03 0.81
N ALA A 129 -12.07 -2.73 1.24
CA ALA A 129 -11.94 -4.17 1.10
C ALA A 129 -13.06 -4.91 1.85
N GLY A 130 -13.69 -5.87 1.19
CA GLY A 130 -14.72 -6.69 1.80
C GLY A 130 -15.54 -7.47 0.78
N GLU A 131 -16.59 -8.10 1.29
CA GLU A 131 -17.40 -9.10 0.57
C GLU A 131 -18.04 -8.56 -0.71
N ALA A 132 -18.48 -7.30 -0.72
CA ALA A 132 -19.10 -6.68 -1.90
C ALA A 132 -18.20 -6.72 -3.13
N TRP A 133 -16.94 -6.29 -2.99
CA TRP A 133 -15.99 -6.29 -4.10
C TRP A 133 -15.57 -7.70 -4.47
N LYS A 134 -15.49 -8.61 -3.50
CA LYS A 134 -15.21 -10.02 -3.76
C LYS A 134 -16.30 -10.62 -4.67
N LEU A 135 -17.58 -10.41 -4.34
CA LEU A 135 -18.71 -10.90 -5.14
C LEU A 135 -18.72 -10.32 -6.55
N VAL A 136 -18.46 -9.01 -6.70
CA VAL A 136 -18.36 -8.38 -8.02
C VAL A 136 -17.21 -8.98 -8.84
N CYS A 137 -16.05 -9.22 -8.23
CA CYS A 137 -14.94 -9.87 -8.93
C CYS A 137 -15.30 -11.29 -9.35
N GLU A 138 -15.96 -12.07 -8.48
CA GLU A 138 -16.41 -13.43 -8.80
C GLU A 138 -17.41 -13.46 -9.96
N GLU A 139 -18.38 -12.55 -9.98
CA GLU A 139 -19.36 -12.41 -11.07
C GLU A 139 -18.71 -12.05 -12.42
N LEU A 140 -17.64 -11.24 -12.38
CA LEU A 140 -16.89 -10.83 -13.57
C LEU A 140 -15.80 -11.83 -13.99
N GLY A 141 -15.54 -12.88 -13.20
CA GLY A 141 -14.41 -13.78 -13.42
C GLY A 141 -13.04 -13.14 -13.17
N PHE A 142 -12.97 -12.11 -12.32
CA PHE A 142 -11.76 -11.40 -11.94
C PHE A 142 -11.15 -12.01 -10.67
N GLY A 143 -9.83 -11.94 -10.55
CA GLY A 143 -9.17 -12.19 -9.27
C GLY A 143 -9.50 -11.10 -8.25
N TYR A 144 -9.87 -11.47 -7.03
CA TYR A 144 -9.99 -10.51 -5.92
C TYR A 144 -8.74 -10.57 -5.03
N ILE A 145 -8.14 -9.42 -4.73
CA ILE A 145 -6.97 -9.32 -3.86
C ILE A 145 -7.32 -8.44 -2.66
N ASP A 146 -7.49 -9.04 -1.49
CA ASP A 146 -7.71 -8.27 -0.27
C ASP A 146 -6.38 -7.68 0.23
N PRO A 147 -6.25 -6.34 0.34
CA PRO A 147 -5.05 -5.69 0.83
C PRO A 147 -4.75 -5.98 2.31
N ARG A 148 -5.62 -6.70 3.03
CA ARG A 148 -5.44 -7.05 4.45
C ARG A 148 -4.94 -8.48 4.65
N TRP A 149 -4.76 -9.24 3.57
CA TRP A 149 -4.12 -10.56 3.60
C TRP A 149 -2.64 -10.47 3.96
N SER A 150 -2.00 -11.63 4.19
CA SER A 150 -0.55 -11.68 4.42
C SER A 150 0.22 -11.12 3.22
N THR A 151 1.39 -10.54 3.50
CA THR A 151 2.27 -9.94 2.49
C THR A 151 2.57 -10.94 1.37
N GLU A 152 2.92 -12.18 1.71
CA GLU A 152 3.21 -13.25 0.76
C GLU A 152 2.02 -13.59 -0.13
N LYS A 153 0.81 -13.64 0.45
CA LYS A 153 -0.40 -13.95 -0.33
C LYS A 153 -0.69 -12.84 -1.33
N VAL A 154 -0.61 -11.58 -0.91
CA VAL A 154 -0.83 -10.44 -1.82
C VAL A 154 0.21 -10.43 -2.94
N LEU A 155 1.49 -10.61 -2.61
CA LEU A 155 2.58 -10.69 -3.59
C LEU A 155 2.35 -11.81 -4.61
N SER A 156 1.97 -13.00 -4.15
CA SER A 156 1.66 -14.15 -5.00
C SER A 156 0.46 -13.89 -5.91
N CYS A 157 -0.63 -13.31 -5.39
CA CYS A 157 -1.79 -12.98 -6.21
C CYS A 157 -1.46 -11.93 -7.28
N ILE A 158 -0.66 -10.90 -6.95
CA ILE A 158 -0.22 -9.90 -7.93
C ILE A 158 0.67 -10.56 -8.99
N SER A 159 1.64 -11.41 -8.61
CA SER A 159 2.52 -12.06 -9.60
C SER A 159 1.78 -12.99 -10.56
N GLN A 160 0.67 -13.58 -10.13
CA GLN A 160 -0.23 -14.43 -10.93
C GLN A 160 -1.26 -13.65 -11.76
N THR A 161 -1.25 -12.31 -11.71
CA THR A 161 -2.17 -11.44 -12.45
C THR A 161 -1.53 -10.93 -13.74
N GLU A 162 -2.28 -10.84 -14.83
CA GLU A 162 -1.82 -10.20 -16.08
C GLU A 162 -2.03 -8.68 -16.04
N ILE A 163 -3.19 -8.19 -15.57
CA ILE A 163 -3.48 -6.76 -15.41
C ILE A 163 -4.13 -6.51 -14.05
N LEU A 164 -3.54 -5.62 -13.24
CA LEU A 164 -4.06 -5.26 -11.92
C LEU A 164 -4.84 -3.94 -11.96
N LEU A 165 -6.11 -3.97 -11.59
CA LEU A 165 -6.89 -2.77 -11.27
C LEU A 165 -6.75 -2.51 -9.77
N THR A 166 -6.40 -1.30 -9.34
CA THR A 166 -6.18 -1.07 -7.91
C THR A 166 -6.41 0.36 -7.43
N GLU A 167 -6.99 0.48 -6.24
CA GLU A 167 -7.09 1.73 -5.49
C GLU A 167 -5.96 1.88 -4.44
N ALA A 168 -5.24 0.79 -4.17
CA ALA A 168 -4.13 0.78 -3.23
C ALA A 168 -2.83 1.13 -3.96
N LEU A 169 -2.22 2.27 -3.60
CA LEU A 169 -0.94 2.71 -4.19
C LEU A 169 0.13 1.60 -4.18
N HIS A 170 0.27 0.88 -3.07
CA HIS A 170 1.23 -0.22 -2.99
C HIS A 170 0.86 -1.41 -3.88
N GLY A 171 -0.42 -1.59 -4.25
CA GLY A 171 -0.78 -2.55 -5.31
C GLY A 171 -0.11 -2.19 -6.63
N ALA A 172 -0.15 -0.91 -7.02
CA ALA A 172 0.50 -0.42 -8.25
C ALA A 172 2.03 -0.46 -8.17
N ILE A 173 2.63 -0.03 -7.06
CA ILE A 173 4.09 -0.09 -6.85
C ILE A 173 4.60 -1.52 -7.02
N ILE A 174 3.92 -2.49 -6.40
CA ILE A 174 4.32 -3.90 -6.48
C ILE A 174 4.05 -4.47 -7.87
N ALA A 175 2.91 -4.16 -8.48
CA ALA A 175 2.62 -4.58 -9.84
C ALA A 175 3.70 -4.09 -10.81
N ASP A 176 4.08 -2.82 -10.72
CA ASP A 176 5.16 -2.25 -11.52
C ASP A 176 6.50 -2.99 -11.30
N ALA A 177 6.89 -3.21 -10.04
CA ALA A 177 8.10 -3.95 -9.67
C ALA A 177 8.12 -5.38 -10.24
N LEU A 178 6.95 -6.01 -10.32
CA LEU A 178 6.76 -7.38 -10.83
C LEU A 178 6.43 -7.42 -12.33
N ARG A 179 6.48 -6.28 -13.03
CA ARG A 179 6.14 -6.15 -14.46
C ARG A 179 4.73 -6.60 -14.81
N VAL A 180 3.78 -6.30 -13.92
CA VAL A 180 2.34 -6.48 -14.12
C VAL A 180 1.75 -5.11 -14.45
N PRO A 181 1.20 -4.90 -15.67
CA PRO A 181 0.45 -3.71 -16.00
C PRO A 181 -0.62 -3.39 -14.94
N TRP A 182 -0.76 -2.12 -14.60
CA TRP A 182 -1.68 -1.68 -13.56
C TRP A 182 -2.54 -0.51 -14.02
N VAL A 183 -3.76 -0.43 -13.49
CA VAL A 183 -4.73 0.64 -13.75
C VAL A 183 -5.16 1.24 -12.41
N PRO A 184 -4.87 2.52 -12.15
CA PRO A 184 -5.30 3.18 -10.92
C PRO A 184 -6.80 3.44 -10.94
N LEU A 185 -7.49 3.00 -9.89
CA LEU A 185 -8.91 3.27 -9.67
C LEU A 185 -9.11 4.18 -8.46
N VAL A 186 -10.16 5.00 -8.50
CA VAL A 186 -10.59 5.84 -7.39
C VAL A 186 -12.09 5.72 -7.21
N THR A 187 -12.52 5.12 -6.10
CA THR A 187 -13.95 5.05 -5.72
C THR A 187 -14.31 5.89 -4.50
N SER A 188 -13.32 6.49 -3.82
CA SER A 188 -13.52 7.33 -2.64
C SER A 188 -12.58 8.53 -2.62
N HIS A 189 -13.08 9.69 -2.19
CA HIS A 189 -12.28 10.89 -1.95
C HIS A 189 -11.26 10.73 -0.81
N THR A 190 -11.37 9.69 0.02
CA THR A 190 -10.40 9.38 1.08
C THR A 190 -9.07 8.85 0.51
N ILE A 191 -9.05 8.43 -0.76
CA ILE A 191 -7.82 8.02 -1.44
C ILE A 191 -7.03 9.29 -1.77
N LEU A 192 -5.93 9.47 -1.05
CA LEU A 192 -5.06 10.63 -1.21
C LEU A 192 -4.39 10.61 -2.60
N ALA A 193 -4.84 11.48 -3.50
CA ALA A 193 -4.26 11.60 -4.85
C ALA A 193 -2.79 12.04 -4.83
N PHE A 194 -2.41 12.89 -3.85
CA PHE A 194 -1.04 13.40 -3.72
C PHE A 194 0.01 12.28 -3.70
N LYS A 195 -0.20 11.21 -2.91
CA LYS A 195 0.78 10.10 -2.84
C LYS A 195 0.92 9.33 -4.15
N TRP A 196 -0.15 9.26 -4.94
CA TRP A 196 -0.12 8.65 -6.26
C TRP A 196 0.63 9.50 -7.26
N GLN A 197 0.31 10.80 -7.33
CA GLN A 197 0.99 11.76 -8.20
C GLN A 197 2.49 11.81 -7.90
N ASP A 198 2.84 11.85 -6.63
CA ASP A 198 4.22 11.88 -6.14
C ASP A 198 5.02 10.66 -6.60
N TRP A 199 4.48 9.45 -6.44
CA TRP A 199 5.13 8.23 -6.92
C TRP A 199 5.15 8.13 -8.46
N CYS A 200 4.06 8.46 -9.14
CA CYS A 200 4.02 8.37 -10.61
C CYS A 200 5.05 9.31 -11.25
N GLN A 201 5.21 10.53 -10.71
CA GLN A 201 6.24 11.47 -11.19
C GLN A 201 7.66 10.93 -11.00
N SER A 202 7.97 10.24 -9.90
CA SER A 202 9.31 9.64 -9.72
C SER A 202 9.58 8.49 -10.69
N MET A 203 8.53 7.83 -11.16
CA MET A 203 8.61 6.79 -12.19
C MET A 203 8.51 7.33 -13.62
N SER A 204 8.38 8.65 -13.82
CA SER A 204 8.09 9.27 -15.13
C SER A 204 6.85 8.69 -15.83
N VAL A 205 5.84 8.32 -15.04
CA VAL A 205 4.54 7.83 -15.50
C VAL A 205 3.48 8.87 -15.17
N GLU A 206 2.49 9.04 -16.06
CA GLU A 206 1.38 9.95 -15.80
C GLU A 206 0.32 9.29 -14.90
N TYR A 207 -0.08 9.97 -13.83
CA TYR A 207 -1.17 9.51 -12.98
C TYR A 207 -2.53 9.84 -13.61
N ARG A 208 -3.15 8.83 -14.25
CA ARG A 208 -4.49 8.93 -14.86
C ARG A 208 -5.49 7.94 -14.22
N PRO A 209 -6.05 8.25 -13.04
CA PRO A 209 -7.02 7.37 -12.39
C PRO A 209 -8.35 7.28 -13.15
N LEU A 210 -8.93 6.08 -13.19
CA LEU A 210 -10.33 5.92 -13.57
C LEU A 210 -11.22 6.08 -12.34
N HIS A 211 -12.22 6.95 -12.46
CA HIS A 211 -13.18 7.21 -11.40
C HIS A 211 -14.37 6.27 -11.53
N MET A 212 -14.72 5.62 -10.42
CA MET A 212 -15.88 4.74 -10.34
C MET A 212 -16.74 5.10 -9.13
N LYS A 213 -18.02 4.72 -9.16
CA LYS A 213 -18.90 4.90 -8.01
C LYS A 213 -18.45 3.98 -6.88
N ARG A 214 -18.54 4.48 -5.65
CA ARG A 214 -18.30 3.68 -4.45
C ARG A 214 -19.30 2.53 -4.38
N LEU A 215 -18.79 1.31 -4.17
CA LEU A 215 -19.61 0.16 -3.85
C LEU A 215 -19.89 0.14 -2.34
N HIS A 216 -21.16 0.04 -1.97
CA HIS A 216 -21.55 -0.14 -0.57
C HIS A 216 -21.57 -1.63 -0.23
N HIS A 217 -21.16 -1.98 1.00
CA HIS A 217 -21.29 -3.35 1.44
C HIS A 217 -22.76 -3.77 1.47
N PRO A 218 -23.10 -4.98 0.98
CA PRO A 218 -24.45 -5.50 1.14
C PRO A 218 -24.78 -5.49 2.62
N ARG A 219 -25.97 -5.00 2.98
CA ARG A 219 -26.45 -5.15 4.35
C ARG A 219 -26.52 -6.66 4.60
N GLN A 220 -25.72 -7.18 5.53
CA GLN A 220 -25.97 -8.50 6.09
C GLN A 220 -27.36 -8.43 6.70
N LYS A 221 -28.38 -8.92 5.98
CA LYS A 221 -29.63 -9.28 6.64
C LYS A 221 -29.21 -10.38 7.60
N LEU A 222 -29.30 -10.12 8.91
CA LEU A 222 -29.39 -11.19 9.89
C LEU A 222 -30.61 -12.01 9.48
N ASP A 223 -30.39 -13.06 8.69
CA ASP A 223 -31.45 -13.90 8.18
C ASP A 223 -31.83 -14.88 9.28
N PHE A 224 -32.54 -14.38 10.30
CA PHE A 224 -33.13 -15.20 11.35
C PHE A 224 -34.08 -16.29 10.80
N VAL A 225 -34.43 -16.21 9.52
CA VAL A 225 -35.40 -17.07 8.84
C VAL A 225 -34.74 -18.13 7.94
N SER A 226 -33.41 -18.08 7.74
CA SER A 226 -32.68 -19.10 6.96
C SER A 226 -32.85 -20.53 7.49
N PRO A 227 -32.84 -20.80 8.83
CA PRO A 227 -33.13 -22.14 9.34
C PRO A 227 -34.56 -22.61 9.02
N ALA A 228 -35.54 -21.69 9.08
CA ALA A 228 -36.94 -22.02 8.81
C ALA A 228 -37.22 -22.27 7.32
N ARG A 229 -36.45 -21.66 6.41
CA ARG A 229 -36.55 -21.94 4.96
C ARG A 229 -35.98 -23.30 4.59
N LEU A 230 -34.85 -23.69 5.19
CA LEU A 230 -34.25 -25.02 5.00
C LEU A 230 -35.18 -26.15 5.47
N VAL A 231 -35.89 -25.98 6.60
CA VAL A 231 -36.87 -26.97 7.09
C VAL A 231 -38.09 -27.08 6.17
N ARG A 232 -38.56 -25.96 5.60
CA ARG A 232 -39.72 -25.95 4.71
C ARG A 232 -39.43 -26.62 3.35
N ASP A 233 -38.21 -26.48 2.84
CA ASP A 233 -37.81 -27.06 1.56
C ASP A 233 -37.40 -28.54 1.69
N TRP A 234 -37.10 -29.02 2.90
CA TRP A 234 -36.91 -30.45 3.19
C TRP A 234 -38.22 -31.23 3.39
N ALA A 235 -39.33 -30.53 3.61
CA ALA A 235 -40.65 -31.09 3.83
C ALA A 235 -41.55 -31.11 2.57
N ARG A 236 -40.94 -30.93 1.38
CA ARG A 236 -41.55 -31.12 0.06
C ARG A 236 -40.84 -32.24 -0.68
#